data_AF-A0A6B3M6X5-F1
#
_entry.id   AF-A0A6B3M6X5-F1
#
_cell.length_a   1.000
_cell.length_b   1.000
_cell.length_c   1.000
_cell.angle_alpha   90.00
_cell.angle_beta   90.00
_cell.angle_gamma   90.00
#
_symmetry.space_group_name_H-M   'P 1'
#
loop_
_entity.id
_entity.type
_entity.pdbx_description
1 polymer ?
#
loop_
_entity_poly.entity_id
_entity_poly.type
_entity_poly.pdbx_seq_one_letter_code
_entity_poly.pdbx_strand_id
1 'polypeptide(L)'
;MNTYKTLLAFVLALNDLDTPLTQAEKNILGEIGDQLDAQPLAWESYTQPHLLKMITANPRLDQLYKTYQSQLNNTGDIPLELLPTPAEIQQLSNTSNFWAMKGFPPKSPPTGYDQQINNVVIVTSRSKQPETAVKKLPWEKIKHFLNNQSN
;
A
#
# COMPACT_ATOMS: atom_id res chain seq x y z
N MET A 1 -0.43 -5.39 -15.66
CA MET A 1 -0.24 -5.84 -14.25
C MET A 1 -1.23 -5.05 -13.42
N ASN A 2 -1.98 -5.68 -12.51
CA ASN A 2 -3.06 -4.97 -11.83
C ASN A 2 -2.49 -4.05 -10.72
N THR A 3 -2.73 -2.74 -10.83
CA THR A 3 -2.28 -1.71 -9.88
C THR A 3 -2.64 -2.07 -8.44
N TYR A 4 -3.90 -2.50 -8.22
CA TYR A 4 -4.34 -2.86 -6.87
C TYR A 4 -3.61 -4.06 -6.30
N LYS A 5 -3.36 -5.12 -7.11
CA LYS A 5 -2.67 -6.33 -6.65
C LYS A 5 -1.24 -6.01 -6.26
N THR A 6 -0.60 -5.10 -7.01
CA THR A 6 0.76 -4.63 -6.73
C THR A 6 0.83 -3.88 -5.41
N LEU A 7 -0.05 -2.90 -5.20
CA LEU A 7 -0.08 -2.14 -3.96
C LEU A 7 -0.50 -3.00 -2.78
N LEU A 8 -1.52 -3.86 -2.93
CA LEU A 8 -1.97 -4.76 -1.87
C LEU A 8 -0.86 -5.74 -1.45
N ALA A 9 -0.14 -6.34 -2.41
CA ALA A 9 1.01 -7.18 -2.11
C ALA A 9 2.06 -6.43 -1.30
N PHE A 10 2.31 -5.16 -1.66
CA PHE A 10 3.26 -4.32 -0.94
C PHE A 10 2.82 -4.01 0.49
N VAL A 11 1.57 -3.58 0.73
CA VAL A 11 1.11 -3.30 2.11
C VAL A 11 1.05 -4.56 2.97
N LEU A 12 0.69 -5.73 2.42
CA LEU A 12 0.76 -6.99 3.16
C LEU A 12 2.21 -7.37 3.49
N ALA A 13 3.13 -7.20 2.55
CA ALA A 13 4.55 -7.43 2.79
C ALA A 13 5.13 -6.47 3.84
N LEU A 14 4.72 -5.20 3.82
CA LEU A 14 5.10 -4.20 4.81
C LEU A 14 4.48 -4.48 6.19
N ASN A 15 3.28 -5.06 6.23
CA ASN A 15 2.64 -5.52 7.45
C ASN A 15 3.42 -6.64 8.13
N ASP A 16 3.91 -7.61 7.37
CA ASP A 16 4.70 -8.75 7.87
C ASP A 16 6.20 -8.47 7.96
N LEU A 17 6.62 -7.25 7.62
CA LEU A 17 8.01 -6.87 7.75
C LEU A 17 8.33 -6.66 9.23
N ASP A 18 9.16 -7.55 9.78
CA ASP A 18 9.63 -7.46 11.16
C ASP A 18 10.83 -6.51 11.32
N THR A 19 11.59 -6.33 10.24
CA THR A 19 12.73 -5.41 10.20
C THR A 19 12.26 -4.01 9.80
N PRO A 20 12.65 -2.95 10.53
CA PRO A 20 12.32 -1.59 10.11
C PRO A 20 12.98 -1.25 8.77
N LEU A 21 12.28 -0.50 7.93
CA LEU A 21 12.84 0.14 6.75
C LEU A 21 13.95 1.11 7.17
N THR A 22 14.98 1.16 6.35
CA THR A 22 16.04 2.16 6.43
C THR A 22 15.51 3.56 6.15
N GLN A 23 16.26 4.58 6.54
CA GLN A 23 15.86 5.97 6.26
C GLN A 23 15.73 6.25 4.75
N ALA A 24 16.59 5.65 3.92
CA ALA A 24 16.53 5.79 2.47
C ALA A 24 15.23 5.19 1.90
N GLU A 25 14.85 3.99 2.34
CA GLU A 25 13.59 3.36 1.94
C GLU A 25 12.36 4.15 2.42
N LYS A 26 12.40 4.71 3.63
CA LYS A 26 11.32 5.57 4.13
C LYS A 26 11.16 6.84 3.29
N ASN A 27 12.27 7.45 2.86
CA ASN A 27 12.23 8.62 1.99
C ASN A 27 11.61 8.27 0.62
N ILE A 28 12.05 7.17 -0.01
CA ILE A 28 11.48 6.68 -1.28
C ILE A 28 9.99 6.37 -1.11
N LEU A 29 9.61 5.71 -0.01
CA LEU A 29 8.22 5.39 0.27
C LEU A 29 7.36 6.65 0.42
N GLY A 30 7.88 7.68 1.10
CA GLY A 30 7.22 8.99 1.18
C GLY A 30 6.99 9.63 -0.20
N GLU A 31 8.01 9.61 -1.06
CA GLU A 31 7.89 10.09 -2.45
C GLU A 31 6.84 9.31 -3.24
N ILE A 32 6.79 7.98 -3.08
CA ILE A 32 5.76 7.13 -3.70
C ILE A 32 4.36 7.52 -3.23
N GLY A 33 4.18 7.77 -1.93
CA GLY A 33 2.92 8.25 -1.36
C GLY A 33 2.48 9.58 -1.96
N ASP A 34 3.40 10.54 -2.06
CA ASP A 34 3.11 11.87 -2.63
C ASP A 34 2.79 11.81 -4.12
N GLN A 35 3.48 10.96 -4.88
CA GLN A 35 3.22 10.76 -6.31
C GLN A 35 1.89 10.05 -6.54
N LEU A 36 1.53 9.07 -5.70
CA LEU A 36 0.26 8.36 -5.78
C LEU A 36 -0.93 9.29 -5.50
N ASP A 37 -0.75 10.25 -4.58
CA ASP A 37 -1.75 11.28 -4.25
C ASP A 37 -1.87 12.34 -5.37
N ALA A 38 -0.73 12.87 -5.84
CA ALA A 38 -0.71 13.96 -6.81
C ALA A 38 -1.01 13.51 -8.25
N GLN A 39 -0.51 12.35 -8.67
CA GLN A 39 -0.57 11.87 -10.05
C GLN A 39 -0.83 10.36 -10.12
N PRO A 40 -2.03 9.89 -9.71
CA PRO A 40 -2.38 8.47 -9.76
C PRO A 40 -2.32 7.89 -11.18
N LEU A 41 -2.50 8.72 -12.21
CA LEU A 41 -2.39 8.32 -13.62
C LEU A 41 -0.94 8.07 -14.09
N ALA A 42 0.07 8.53 -13.34
CA ALA A 42 1.49 8.27 -13.62
C ALA A 42 1.99 6.96 -12.97
N TRP A 43 1.06 6.11 -12.52
CA TRP A 43 1.37 4.85 -11.84
C TRP A 43 2.34 3.97 -12.64
N GLU A 44 2.00 3.62 -13.87
CA GLU A 44 2.78 2.66 -14.67
C GLU A 44 4.13 3.24 -15.11
N SER A 45 4.20 4.55 -15.37
CA SER A 45 5.39 5.20 -15.92
C SER A 45 6.43 5.60 -14.88
N TYR A 46 6.01 5.83 -13.62
CA TYR A 46 6.90 6.34 -12.59
C TYR A 46 6.75 5.63 -11.24
N THR A 47 5.54 5.64 -10.66
CA THR A 47 5.33 5.20 -9.27
C THR A 47 5.59 3.70 -9.09
N GLN A 48 5.10 2.88 -10.02
CA GLN A 48 5.25 1.42 -9.97
C GLN A 48 6.72 0.99 -10.13
N PRO A 49 7.47 1.41 -11.17
CA PRO A 49 8.89 1.08 -11.27
C PRO A 49 9.70 1.48 -10.03
N HIS A 50 9.41 2.66 -9.46
CA HIS A 50 10.14 3.14 -8.29
C HIS A 50 9.85 2.30 -7.04
N LEU A 51 8.59 1.95 -6.81
CA LEU A 51 8.17 1.05 -5.73
C LEU A 51 8.83 -0.33 -5.87
N LEU A 52 8.76 -0.94 -7.05
CA LEU A 52 9.36 -2.25 -7.30
C LEU A 52 10.88 -2.23 -7.09
N LYS A 53 11.54 -1.16 -7.50
CA LYS A 53 12.98 -0.99 -7.26
C LYS A 53 13.30 -0.95 -5.77
N MET A 54 12.54 -0.19 -4.97
CA MET A 54 12.70 -0.18 -3.51
C MET A 54 12.51 -1.57 -2.90
N ILE A 55 11.44 -2.27 -3.30
CA ILE A 55 11.13 -3.62 -2.82
C ILE A 55 12.30 -4.58 -3.13
N THR A 56 12.75 -4.61 -4.39
CA THR A 56 13.82 -5.53 -4.83
C THR A 56 15.17 -5.26 -4.18
N ALA A 57 15.42 -4.03 -3.71
CA ALA A 57 16.64 -3.67 -2.99
C ALA A 57 16.68 -4.22 -1.55
N ASN A 58 15.54 -4.64 -1.01
CA ASN A 58 15.41 -5.21 0.33
C ASN A 58 15.04 -6.70 0.24
N PRO A 59 15.98 -7.64 0.48
CA PRO A 59 15.73 -9.07 0.27
C PRO A 59 14.56 -9.63 1.05
N ARG A 60 14.33 -9.16 2.29
CA ARG A 60 13.22 -9.64 3.12
C ARG A 60 11.89 -9.12 2.61
N LEU A 61 11.83 -7.84 2.25
CA LEU A 61 10.64 -7.23 1.68
C LEU A 61 10.31 -7.82 0.30
N ASP A 62 11.31 -8.04 -0.56
CA ASP A 62 11.17 -8.69 -1.87
C ASP A 62 10.59 -10.10 -1.74
N GLN A 63 11.09 -10.90 -0.79
CA GLN A 63 10.56 -12.24 -0.55
C GLN A 63 9.08 -12.19 -0.13
N LEU A 64 8.74 -11.37 0.88
CA LEU A 64 7.36 -11.23 1.36
C LEU A 64 6.43 -10.71 0.25
N TYR A 65 6.89 -9.71 -0.50
CA TYR A 65 6.16 -9.15 -1.63
C TYR A 65 5.85 -10.21 -2.69
N LYS A 66 6.85 -11.00 -3.10
CA LYS A 66 6.66 -12.08 -4.09
C LYS A 66 5.70 -13.15 -3.59
N THR A 67 5.74 -13.50 -2.31
CA THR A 67 4.79 -14.44 -1.70
C THR A 67 3.36 -13.92 -1.84
N TYR A 68 3.10 -12.69 -1.41
CA TYR A 68 1.76 -12.10 -1.50
C TYR A 68 1.32 -11.84 -2.94
N GLN A 69 2.23 -11.39 -3.80
CA GLN A 69 1.95 -11.17 -5.21
C GLN A 69 1.53 -12.48 -5.90
N SER A 70 2.19 -13.59 -5.60
CA SER A 70 1.83 -14.91 -6.14
C SER A 70 0.43 -15.34 -5.67
N GLN A 71 0.14 -15.25 -4.37
CA GLN A 71 -1.18 -15.57 -3.82
C GLN A 71 -2.28 -14.71 -4.46
N LEU A 72 -2.05 -13.41 -4.57
CA LEU A 72 -3.00 -12.46 -5.16
C LEU A 72 -3.21 -12.70 -6.65
N ASN A 73 -2.19 -13.14 -7.39
CA ASN A 73 -2.33 -13.47 -8.80
C ASN A 73 -3.16 -14.74 -9.03
N ASN A 74 -3.09 -15.69 -8.10
CA ASN A 74 -3.86 -16.94 -8.15
C ASN A 74 -5.27 -16.80 -7.55
N THR A 75 -5.55 -15.69 -6.87
CA THR A 75 -6.85 -15.40 -6.29
C THR A 75 -7.71 -14.58 -7.26
N GLY A 76 -9.03 -14.85 -7.24
CA GLY A 76 -10.04 -14.06 -7.93
C GLY A 76 -10.18 -12.64 -7.35
N ASP A 77 -11.30 -11.98 -7.65
CA ASP A 77 -11.56 -10.65 -7.10
C ASP A 77 -11.72 -10.70 -5.57
N ILE A 78 -11.04 -9.80 -4.88
CA ILE A 78 -11.08 -9.68 -3.43
C ILE A 78 -12.29 -8.82 -3.06
N PRO A 79 -13.19 -9.31 -2.18
CA PRO A 79 -14.32 -8.51 -1.74
C PRO A 79 -13.87 -7.21 -1.07
N LEU A 80 -14.47 -6.09 -1.48
CA LEU A 80 -14.14 -4.75 -0.96
C LEU A 80 -14.30 -4.66 0.57
N GLU A 81 -15.24 -5.40 1.13
CA GLU A 81 -15.51 -5.51 2.56
C GLU A 81 -14.37 -6.12 3.39
N LEU A 82 -13.39 -6.75 2.74
CA LEU A 82 -12.17 -7.23 3.40
C LEU A 82 -11.09 -6.16 3.49
N LEU A 83 -11.20 -5.07 2.71
CA LEU A 83 -10.27 -3.96 2.79
C LEU A 83 -10.52 -3.09 4.02
N PRO A 84 -9.48 -2.41 4.55
CA PRO A 84 -9.66 -1.40 5.58
C PRO A 84 -10.64 -0.31 5.13
N THR A 85 -11.57 0.04 6.02
CA THR A 85 -12.55 1.08 5.76
C THR A 85 -11.92 2.48 5.81
N PRO A 86 -12.53 3.49 5.16
CA PRO A 86 -12.05 4.86 5.25
C PRO A 86 -11.91 5.37 6.70
N ALA A 87 -12.80 4.94 7.60
CA ALA A 87 -12.74 5.31 9.01
C ALA A 87 -11.51 4.72 9.72
N GLU A 88 -11.18 3.45 9.46
CA GLU A 88 -9.97 2.79 10.00
C GLU A 88 -8.69 3.43 9.44
N ILE A 89 -8.69 3.79 8.16
CA ILE A 89 -7.56 4.49 7.52
C ILE A 89 -7.36 5.87 8.14
N GLN A 90 -8.44 6.63 8.38
CA GLN A 90 -8.38 7.96 8.99
C GLN A 90 -7.78 7.96 10.40
N GLN A 91 -7.95 6.87 11.16
CA GLN A 91 -7.36 6.76 12.49
C GLN A 91 -5.82 6.81 12.47
N LEU A 92 -5.19 6.42 11.36
CA LEU A 92 -3.74 6.54 11.18
C LEU A 92 -3.28 8.00 10.95
N SER A 93 -4.16 8.82 10.37
CA SER A 93 -3.89 10.23 10.04
C SER A 93 -3.94 11.15 11.27
N ASN A 94 -4.65 10.78 12.34
CA ASN A 94 -4.67 11.55 13.59
C ASN A 94 -3.29 11.62 14.30
N THR A 95 -2.31 10.82 13.86
CA THR A 95 -0.93 10.86 14.35
C THR A 95 0.04 11.71 13.54
N SER A 96 -0.36 12.22 12.36
CA SER A 96 0.51 13.06 11.52
C SER A 96 -0.35 14.04 10.75
N ASN A 97 -0.17 15.35 11.00
CA ASN A 97 -0.84 16.45 10.29
C ASN A 97 -1.10 16.07 8.82
N PHE A 98 -2.34 15.68 8.52
CA PHE A 98 -2.82 15.48 7.17
C PHE A 98 -2.88 16.88 6.57
N TRP A 99 -1.75 17.38 6.07
CA TRP A 99 -1.71 18.65 5.37
C TRP A 99 -2.69 18.50 4.21
N ALA A 100 -3.83 19.18 4.34
CA ALA A 100 -4.74 19.41 3.24
C ALA A 100 -3.92 20.04 2.12
N MET A 101 -3.49 19.22 1.15
CA MET A 101 -2.91 19.72 -0.08
C MET A 101 -4.00 20.59 -0.72
N LYS A 102 -3.84 21.90 -0.60
CA LYS A 102 -4.52 22.90 -1.43
C LYS A 102 -3.99 22.73 -2.85
N GLY A 103 -4.47 21.71 -3.54
CA GLY A 103 -4.18 21.41 -4.93
C GLY A 103 -5.46 21.00 -5.64
N PHE A 104 -5.50 21.18 -6.96
CA PHE A 104 -6.63 20.73 -7.77
C PHE A 104 -6.81 19.23 -7.58
N PRO A 105 -8.04 18.74 -7.30
CA PRO A 105 -8.28 17.32 -7.24
C PRO A 105 -7.85 16.66 -8.55
N PRO A 106 -7.29 15.44 -8.51
CA PRO A 106 -6.89 14.74 -9.73
C PRO A 106 -8.08 14.68 -10.69
N LYS A 107 -7.83 14.91 -11.99
CA LYS A 107 -8.88 14.94 -13.04
C LYS A 107 -9.70 13.65 -13.11
N SER A 108 -9.17 12.55 -12.58
CA SER A 108 -9.85 11.27 -12.43
C SER A 108 -9.35 10.61 -11.15
N PRO A 109 -10.00 10.84 -10.00
CA PRO A 109 -9.64 10.15 -8.77
C PRO A 109 -9.90 8.65 -8.95
N PRO A 110 -9.04 7.77 -8.40
CA PRO A 110 -9.36 6.35 -8.31
C PRO A 110 -10.69 6.19 -7.55
N THR A 111 -11.52 5.23 -7.96
CA THR A 111 -12.82 4.96 -7.32
C THR A 111 -12.86 3.53 -6.81
N GLY A 112 -13.65 3.28 -5.77
CA GLY A 112 -13.84 1.93 -5.21
C GLY A 112 -12.56 1.34 -4.62
N TYR A 113 -12.15 0.18 -5.12
CA TYR A 113 -11.05 -0.63 -4.58
C TYR A 113 -9.69 0.08 -4.69
N ASP A 114 -9.38 0.63 -5.86
CA ASP A 114 -8.12 1.36 -6.10
C ASP A 114 -8.00 2.57 -5.17
N GLN A 115 -9.11 3.23 -4.87
CA GLN A 115 -9.13 4.38 -3.98
C GLN A 115 -8.76 3.99 -2.54
N GLN A 116 -9.33 2.89 -2.04
CA GLN A 116 -9.07 2.44 -0.68
C GLN A 116 -7.62 2.02 -0.49
N ILE A 117 -7.07 1.22 -1.41
CA ILE A 117 -5.67 0.79 -1.34
C ILE A 117 -4.70 1.96 -1.53
N ASN A 118 -4.98 2.89 -2.44
CA ASN A 118 -4.16 4.08 -2.60
C ASN A 118 -4.15 4.90 -1.31
N ASN A 119 -5.31 5.11 -0.68
CA ASN A 119 -5.40 5.85 0.58
C ASN A 119 -4.58 5.20 1.70
N VAL A 120 -4.62 3.87 1.82
CA VAL A 120 -3.77 3.15 2.78
C VAL A 120 -2.30 3.45 2.51
N VAL A 121 -1.86 3.31 1.26
CA VAL A 121 -0.45 3.49 0.89
C VAL A 121 -0.01 4.94 1.12
N ILE A 122 -0.84 5.92 0.77
CA ILE A 122 -0.59 7.35 1.00
C ILE A 122 -0.44 7.65 2.50
N VAL A 123 -1.34 7.13 3.35
CA VAL A 123 -1.31 7.42 4.79
C VAL A 123 -0.15 6.70 5.49
N THR A 124 0.12 5.45 5.11
CA THR A 124 1.18 4.65 5.74
C THR A 124 2.57 5.10 5.32
N SER A 125 2.75 5.50 4.05
CA SER A 125 4.03 6.05 3.55
C SER A 125 4.43 7.38 4.20
N ARG A 126 3.46 8.23 4.55
CA ARG A 126 3.69 9.51 5.23
C ARG A 126 3.93 9.38 6.74
N SER A 127 3.83 8.17 7.29
CA SER A 127 4.12 7.90 8.70
C SER A 127 5.62 7.86 8.97
N LYS A 128 6.05 8.31 10.17
CA LYS A 128 7.44 8.14 10.64
C LYS A 128 7.87 6.67 10.76
N GLN A 129 6.90 5.79 11.00
CA GLN A 129 7.08 4.33 11.09
C GLN A 129 6.00 3.66 10.22
N PRO A 130 6.25 3.50 8.90
CA PRO A 130 5.28 2.94 7.96
C PRO A 130 4.82 1.53 8.34
N GLU A 131 5.75 0.68 8.77
CA GLU A 131 5.52 -0.71 9.19
C GLU A 131 4.55 -0.76 10.38
N THR A 132 4.75 0.14 11.35
CA THR A 132 3.89 0.23 12.53
C THR A 132 2.51 0.80 12.18
N ALA A 133 2.45 1.75 11.24
CA ALA A 133 1.17 2.30 10.78
C ALA A 133 0.33 1.25 10.04
N VAL A 134 0.95 0.48 9.15
CA VAL A 134 0.29 -0.62 8.44
C VAL A 134 -0.23 -1.66 9.44
N LYS A 135 0.54 -2.02 10.48
CA LYS A 135 0.13 -3.00 11.51
C LYS A 135 -1.14 -2.64 12.30
N LYS A 136 -1.56 -1.38 12.29
CA LYS A 136 -2.80 -0.94 12.98
C LYS A 136 -4.08 -1.21 12.19
N LEU A 137 -3.98 -1.58 10.91
CA LEU A 137 -5.14 -1.87 10.06
C LEU A 137 -5.50 -3.36 10.08
N PRO A 138 -6.77 -3.71 9.85
CA PRO A 138 -7.29 -5.08 9.99
C PRO A 138 -6.94 -5.99 8.80
N TRP A 139 -5.66 -6.25 8.55
CA TRP A 139 -5.20 -7.06 7.41
C TRP A 139 -5.49 -8.56 7.53
N GLU A 140 -5.76 -9.04 8.75
CA GLU A 140 -5.96 -10.47 9.03
C GLU A 140 -7.11 -11.06 8.19
N LYS A 141 -8.17 -10.29 7.94
CA LYS A 141 -9.29 -10.72 7.10
C LYS A 141 -8.84 -11.07 5.68
N ILE A 142 -7.98 -10.24 5.09
CA ILE A 142 -7.43 -10.47 3.75
C ILE A 142 -6.46 -11.66 3.79
N LYS A 143 -5.57 -11.74 4.78
CA LYS A 143 -4.63 -12.86 4.89
C LYS A 143 -5.34 -14.20 5.03
N HIS A 144 -6.39 -14.27 5.86
CA HIS A 144 -7.24 -15.46 5.98
C HIS A 144 -7.91 -15.81 4.65
N PHE A 145 -8.43 -14.82 3.92
CA PHE A 145 -8.99 -15.05 2.59
C PHE A 145 -7.96 -15.63 1.62
N LEU A 146 -6.75 -15.04 1.53
CA LEU A 146 -5.69 -15.51 0.63
C LEU A 146 -5.20 -16.93 0.98
N ASN A 147 -5.08 -17.24 2.26
CA ASN A 147 -4.70 -18.58 2.72
C ASN A 147 -5.77 -19.64 2.36
N ASN A 148 -7.05 -19.27 2.43
CA ASN A 148 -8.15 -20.17 2.08
C ASN A 148 -8.31 -20.41 0.57
N GLN A 149 -7.70 -19.57 -0.28
CA GLN A 149 -7.67 -19.74 -1.75
C GLN A 149 -6.43 -20.53 -2.22
N SER A 150 -5.48 -20.77 -1.32
CA SER A 150 -4.22 -21.48 -1.61
C SER A 150 -4.25 -22.96 -1.19
N ASN A 151 -5.39 -23.45 -0.69
CA ASN A 151 -5.71 -24.84 -0.35
C ASN A 151 -6.74 -25.39 -1.35
#